data_AF-A0AAD6L3S7-F1
#
_entry.id   AF-A0AAD6L3S7-F1
#
_cell.length_a   1.000
_cell.length_b   1.000
_cell.length_c   1.000
_cell.angle_alpha   90.00
_cell.angle_beta   90.00
_cell.angle_gamma   90.00
#
_symmetry.space_group_name_H-M   'P 1'
#
loop_
_entity.id
_entity.type
_entity.pdbx_description
1 polymer ?
#
loop_
_entity_poly.entity_id
_entity_poly.type
_entity_poly.pdbx_seq_one_letter_code
_entity_poly.pdbx_strand_id
1 'polypeptide(L)'
;METQIEETCKLYYDDFEPFCQWKREEHETLEIHLQEFKKQHLRILLEKPGGVVTITGERPLDGTRRSRFRKQIKIPKNCKAEEIRAMLGGGVLQIRLPKQTSAFPAKPGTTESNTTSSSMPSSYLLDIQSSCSRPEVNTKLALQVAGVLAVMVASGAYAYHHCGHAW
;
A
#
# COMPACT_ATOMS: atom_id res chain seq x y z
N MET A 1 -39.16 20.03 6.70
CA MET A 1 -38.97 18.78 5.95
C MET A 1 -38.12 19.13 4.75
N GLU A 2 -36.80 19.00 4.85
CA GLU A 2 -35.92 19.18 3.68
C GLU A 2 -34.89 18.07 3.73
N THR A 3 -35.10 17.11 2.83
CA THR A 3 -34.44 15.82 2.80
C THR A 3 -33.10 15.95 2.08
N GLN A 4 -32.10 15.38 2.74
CA GLN A 4 -30.72 15.14 2.33
C GLN A 4 -30.50 14.84 0.83
N ILE A 5 -29.53 15.52 0.23
CA ILE A 5 -28.74 14.99 -0.90
C ILE A 5 -27.29 15.01 -0.44
N GLU A 6 -26.91 13.99 0.33
CA GLU A 6 -25.52 13.58 0.44
C GLU A 6 -25.23 12.80 -0.85
N GLU A 7 -24.85 13.51 -1.92
CA GLU A 7 -24.33 12.92 -3.15
C GLU A 7 -22.99 12.24 -2.83
N THR A 8 -23.06 11.03 -2.30
CA THR A 8 -21.94 10.10 -2.31
C THR A 8 -21.62 9.80 -3.77
N CYS A 9 -20.55 10.40 -4.31
CA CYS A 9 -19.96 9.99 -5.59
C CYS A 9 -19.46 8.54 -5.47
N LYS A 10 -20.36 7.58 -5.72
CA LYS A 10 -20.07 6.16 -5.65
C LYS A 10 -19.01 5.79 -6.68
N LEU A 11 -17.82 5.41 -6.23
CA LEU A 11 -16.74 4.93 -7.08
C LEU A 11 -16.96 3.47 -7.48
N TYR A 12 -16.67 3.15 -8.74
CA TYR A 12 -16.70 1.80 -9.29
C TYR A 12 -15.28 1.38 -9.71
N TYR A 13 -14.86 0.21 -9.26
CA TYR A 13 -13.53 -0.32 -9.57
C TYR A 13 -13.62 -1.43 -10.62
N ASP A 14 -12.76 -1.34 -11.62
CA ASP A 14 -12.53 -2.36 -12.64
C ASP A 14 -11.16 -3.01 -12.36
N ASP A 15 -11.21 -4.15 -11.68
CA ASP A 15 -10.02 -4.90 -11.27
C ASP A 15 -9.53 -5.79 -12.41
N PHE A 16 -8.24 -5.72 -12.74
CA PHE A 16 -7.63 -6.58 -13.75
C PHE A 16 -6.30 -7.17 -13.27
N GLU A 17 -5.92 -8.30 -13.87
CA GLU A 17 -4.61 -8.90 -13.69
C GLU A 17 -3.69 -8.45 -14.84
N PRO A 18 -2.61 -7.70 -14.57
CA PRO A 18 -1.71 -7.24 -15.61
C PRO A 18 -0.87 -8.40 -16.14
N PHE A 19 -0.52 -8.36 -17.43
CA PHE A 19 0.44 -9.30 -17.99
C PHE A 19 1.80 -9.11 -17.32
N CYS A 20 2.40 -10.22 -16.88
CA CYS A 20 3.66 -10.23 -16.16
C CYS A 20 4.63 -11.26 -16.74
N GLN A 21 5.90 -10.86 -16.88
CA GLN A 21 6.96 -11.72 -17.41
C GLN A 21 8.25 -11.53 -16.61
N TRP A 22 8.88 -12.65 -16.24
CA TRP A 22 10.22 -12.65 -15.67
C TRP A 22 11.29 -12.73 -16.75
N LYS A 23 12.26 -11.83 -16.70
CA LYS A 23 13.49 -11.88 -17.49
C LYS A 23 14.66 -12.25 -16.58
N ARG A 24 15.43 -13.25 -17.02
CA ARG A 24 16.62 -13.78 -16.33
C ARG A 24 17.83 -13.65 -17.24
N GLU A 25 18.25 -12.42 -17.50
CA GLU A 25 19.45 -12.14 -18.28
C GLU A 25 20.58 -11.73 -17.31
N GLU A 26 20.60 -10.47 -16.89
CA GLU A 26 21.65 -9.96 -15.98
C GLU A 26 21.13 -9.65 -14.57
N HIS A 27 19.83 -9.52 -14.38
CA HIS A 27 19.17 -9.36 -13.07
C HIS A 27 17.85 -10.12 -13.09
N GLU A 28 17.32 -10.51 -11.93
CA GLU A 28 15.93 -10.96 -11.85
C GLU A 28 15.04 -9.74 -12.05
N THR A 29 14.53 -9.59 -13.28
CA THR A 29 13.70 -8.46 -13.67
C THR A 29 12.27 -8.92 -13.92
N LEU A 30 11.31 -8.32 -13.23
CA LEU A 30 9.90 -8.48 -13.51
C LEU A 30 9.42 -7.35 -14.41
N GLU A 31 8.85 -7.69 -15.55
CA GLU A 31 8.13 -6.77 -16.42
C GLU A 31 6.64 -6.91 -16.19
N ILE A 32 5.95 -5.78 -15.99
CA ILE A 32 4.50 -5.70 -15.83
C ILE A 32 3.95 -4.72 -16.85
N HIS A 33 3.02 -5.18 -17.70
CA HIS A 33 2.45 -4.37 -18.75
C HIS A 33 1.23 -3.60 -18.21
N LEU A 34 1.37 -2.27 -18.15
CA LEU A 34 0.44 -1.34 -17.52
C LEU A 34 0.12 -0.20 -18.49
N GLN A 35 -0.45 -0.55 -19.66
CA GLN A 35 -0.85 0.43 -20.65
C GLN A 35 -1.75 1.50 -20.00
N GLU A 36 -1.50 2.77 -20.34
CA GLU A 36 -2.23 3.94 -19.83
C GLU A 36 -2.04 4.28 -18.34
N PHE A 37 -1.20 3.55 -17.60
CA PHE A 37 -0.79 3.96 -16.26
C PHE A 37 0.34 4.99 -16.32
N LYS A 38 0.27 5.98 -15.42
CA LYS A 38 1.33 6.97 -15.18
C LYS A 38 2.00 6.66 -13.85
N LYS A 39 3.21 7.18 -13.64
CA LYS A 39 3.96 6.99 -12.39
C LYS A 39 3.13 7.30 -11.14
N GLN A 40 2.38 8.40 -11.15
CA GLN A 40 1.51 8.82 -10.03
C GLN A 40 0.34 7.89 -9.72
N HIS A 41 0.00 6.98 -10.64
CA HIS A 41 -1.07 5.98 -10.45
C HIS A 41 -0.55 4.72 -9.75
N LEU A 42 0.77 4.61 -9.54
CA LEU A 42 1.42 3.40 -9.08
C LEU A 42 1.95 3.56 -7.66
N ARG A 43 1.91 2.47 -6.90
CA ARG A 43 2.53 2.36 -5.58
C ARG A 43 3.24 1.02 -5.47
N ILE A 44 4.47 1.06 -4.95
CA ILE A 44 5.28 -0.13 -4.68
C ILE A 44 5.59 -0.15 -3.19
N LEU A 45 5.26 -1.27 -2.56
CA LEU A 45 5.41 -1.48 -1.13
C LEU A 45 6.25 -2.73 -0.89
N LEU A 46 7.29 -2.61 -0.08
CA LEU A 46 8.04 -3.75 0.44
C LEU A 46 7.53 -4.07 1.85
N GLU A 47 6.90 -5.23 2.00
CA GLU A 47 6.34 -5.72 3.26
C GLU A 47 7.37 -6.60 3.98
N LYS A 48 7.76 -6.18 5.19
CA LYS A 48 8.58 -6.95 6.15
C LYS A 48 7.74 -7.21 7.41
N PRO A 49 7.68 -8.43 7.98
CA PRO A 49 8.40 -9.66 7.62
C PRO A 49 7.71 -10.44 6.47
N GLY A 50 8.50 -11.10 5.62
CA GLY A 50 7.96 -11.98 4.58
C GLY A 50 8.59 -11.80 3.19
N GLY A 51 9.25 -10.67 2.95
CA GLY A 51 9.90 -10.42 1.66
C GLY A 51 8.88 -10.39 0.54
N VAL A 52 7.78 -9.66 0.71
CA VAL A 52 6.75 -9.52 -0.32
C VAL A 52 6.80 -8.11 -0.87
N VAL A 53 6.91 -7.98 -2.18
CA VAL A 53 6.72 -6.70 -2.87
C VAL A 53 5.29 -6.68 -3.41
N THR A 54 4.52 -5.70 -2.94
CA THR A 54 3.17 -5.42 -3.40
C THR A 54 3.21 -4.22 -4.34
N ILE A 55 2.76 -4.43 -5.58
CA ILE A 55 2.60 -3.41 -6.61
C ILE A 55 1.12 -3.18 -6.81
N THR A 56 0.66 -1.97 -6.59
CA THR A 56 -0.72 -1.58 -6.87
C THR A 56 -0.73 -0.45 -7.87
N GLY A 57 -1.77 -0.40 -8.69
CA GLY A 57 -2.06 0.80 -9.45
C GLY A 57 -3.55 1.07 -9.50
N GLU A 58 -3.89 2.35 -9.54
CA GLU A 58 -5.26 2.84 -9.70
C GLU A 58 -5.26 4.06 -10.62
N ARG A 59 -6.03 4.01 -11.70
CA ARG A 59 -6.19 5.14 -12.63
C ARG A 59 -7.66 5.46 -12.86
N PRO A 60 -8.03 6.74 -13.06
CA PRO A 60 -9.37 7.09 -13.51
C PRO A 60 -9.61 6.55 -14.94
N LEU A 61 -10.83 6.08 -15.20
CA LEU A 61 -11.33 5.76 -16.54
C LEU A 61 -12.28 6.87 -16.99
N ASP A 62 -13.37 7.04 -16.23
CA ASP A 62 -14.44 8.01 -16.45
C ASP A 62 -14.92 8.51 -15.07
N GLY A 63 -15.73 9.57 -15.02
CA GLY A 63 -16.10 10.31 -13.78
C GLY A 63 -16.11 9.54 -12.46
N THR A 64 -16.79 8.38 -12.39
CA THR A 64 -16.86 7.53 -11.18
C THR A 64 -16.13 6.19 -11.30
N ARG A 65 -15.56 5.86 -12.45
CA ARG A 65 -14.93 4.56 -12.73
C ARG A 65 -13.41 4.64 -12.60
N ARG A 66 -12.82 3.65 -11.94
CA ARG A 66 -11.37 3.51 -11.78
C ARG A 66 -10.91 2.12 -12.18
N SER A 67 -9.85 2.03 -12.96
CA SER A 67 -9.18 0.76 -13.25
C SER A 67 -8.10 0.53 -12.20
N ARG A 68 -8.06 -0.68 -11.63
CA ARG A 68 -7.16 -1.04 -10.53
C ARG A 68 -6.51 -2.39 -10.76
N PHE A 69 -5.28 -2.53 -10.28
CA PHE A 69 -4.64 -3.84 -10.15
C PHE A 69 -3.87 -3.96 -8.84
N ARG A 70 -3.63 -5.20 -8.42
CA ARG A 70 -2.78 -5.54 -7.28
C ARG A 70 -1.97 -6.78 -7.59
N LYS A 71 -0.66 -6.64 -7.70
CA LYS A 71 0.30 -7.73 -7.91
C LYS A 71 1.18 -7.90 -6.68
N GLN A 72 1.37 -9.14 -6.24
CA GLN A 72 2.32 -9.48 -5.19
C GLN A 72 3.37 -10.44 -5.72
N ILE A 73 4.63 -10.17 -5.40
CA ILE A 73 5.75 -11.07 -5.70
C ILE A 73 6.55 -11.34 -4.42
N LYS A 74 7.03 -12.57 -4.29
CA LYS A 74 7.97 -12.93 -3.23
C LYS A 74 9.37 -12.62 -3.70
N ILE A 75 10.13 -11.99 -2.83
CA ILE A 75 11.55 -11.69 -3.01
C ILE A 75 12.35 -12.36 -1.90
N PRO A 76 13.64 -12.61 -2.11
CA PRO A 76 14.51 -13.16 -1.07
C PRO A 76 14.51 -12.33 0.21
N LYS A 77 14.59 -12.99 1.36
CA LYS A 77 14.48 -12.36 2.70
C LYS A 77 15.51 -11.25 2.97
N ASN A 78 16.65 -11.28 2.27
CA ASN A 78 17.76 -10.35 2.50
C ASN A 78 17.73 -9.10 1.60
N CYS A 79 16.72 -8.94 0.74
CA CYS A 79 16.62 -7.76 -0.13
C CYS A 79 16.17 -6.52 0.65
N LYS A 80 16.93 -5.42 0.54
CA LYS A 80 16.52 -4.11 1.08
C LYS A 80 15.77 -3.29 0.03
N ALA A 81 14.98 -2.32 0.48
CA ALA A 81 14.17 -1.49 -0.42
C ALA A 81 15.04 -0.64 -1.35
N GLU A 82 16.19 -0.20 -0.85
CA GLU A 82 17.17 0.65 -1.54
C GLU A 82 17.88 -0.08 -2.68
N GLU A 83 17.85 -1.42 -2.68
CA GLU A 83 18.47 -2.27 -3.69
C GLU A 83 17.50 -2.63 -4.82
N ILE A 84 16.20 -2.45 -4.61
CA ILE A 84 15.18 -2.71 -5.63
C ILE A 84 15.03 -1.45 -6.48
N ARG A 85 15.13 -1.59 -7.80
CA ARG A 85 14.94 -0.48 -8.74
C ARG A 85 13.66 -0.69 -9.54
N ALA A 86 12.78 0.31 -9.57
CA ALA A 86 11.55 0.25 -10.33
C ALA A 86 11.48 1.41 -11.33
N MET A 87 11.13 1.10 -12.58
CA MET A 87 11.08 2.08 -13.68
C MET A 87 9.84 1.86 -14.55
N LEU A 88 9.09 2.91 -14.85
CA LEU A 88 7.94 2.84 -15.75
C LEU A 88 8.26 3.55 -17.06
N GLY A 89 8.32 2.83 -18.18
CA GLY A 89 8.55 3.42 -19.51
C GLY A 89 7.80 2.66 -20.60
N GLY A 90 7.26 3.38 -21.59
CA GLY A 90 6.57 2.75 -22.72
C GLY A 90 5.37 1.86 -22.33
N GLY A 91 4.72 2.15 -21.19
CA GLY A 91 3.62 1.32 -20.67
C GLY A 91 4.07 0.03 -19.98
N VAL A 92 5.37 -0.15 -19.72
CA VAL A 92 5.92 -1.32 -19.02
C VAL A 92 6.62 -0.87 -17.75
N LEU A 93 6.21 -1.45 -16.62
CA LEU A 93 6.90 -1.32 -15.34
C LEU A 93 7.96 -2.42 -15.24
N GLN A 94 9.23 -2.03 -15.15
CA GLN A 94 10.35 -2.93 -14.89
C GLN A 94 10.74 -2.84 -13.42
N ILE A 95 10.76 -3.98 -12.73
CA ILE A 95 11.22 -4.11 -11.35
C ILE A 95 12.46 -4.99 -11.35
N ARG A 96 13.61 -4.38 -11.07
CA ARG A 96 14.89 -5.08 -10.97
C ARG A 96 15.15 -5.41 -9.52
N LEU A 97 15.30 -6.70 -9.23
CA LEU A 97 15.68 -7.20 -7.92
C LEU A 97 17.21 -7.38 -7.85
N PRO A 98 17.83 -7.14 -6.69
CA PRO A 98 19.24 -7.43 -6.51
C PRO A 98 19.49 -8.93 -6.65
N LYS A 99 20.53 -9.30 -7.41
CA LYS A 99 21.00 -10.69 -7.45
C LYS A 99 21.61 -11.04 -6.09
N GLN A 100 21.26 -12.21 -5.56
CA GLN A 100 22.00 -12.73 -4.41
C GLN A 100 23.43 -13.06 -4.85
N THR A 101 24.41 -12.33 -4.32
CA THR A 101 25.76 -12.88 -4.17
C THR A 101 25.68 -13.91 -3.04
N SER A 102 25.59 -15.19 -3.39
CA SER A 102 25.89 -16.24 -2.41
C SER A 102 27.33 -16.02 -1.96
N ALA A 103 27.53 -15.56 -0.72
CA ALA A 103 28.84 -15.40 -0.13
C ALA A 103 29.47 -16.79 0.10
N PHE A 104 30.10 -17.34 -0.94
CA PHE A 104 31.18 -18.29 -0.75
C PHE A 104 32.44 -17.46 -0.46
N PRO A 105 33.17 -17.71 0.65
CA PRO A 105 34.39 -16.99 0.92
C PRO A 105 35.48 -17.51 -0.02
N ALA A 106 35.76 -16.77 -1.11
CA ALA A 106 36.92 -17.03 -1.94
C ALA A 106 37.53 -15.71 -2.48
N LYS A 107 38.56 -15.29 -1.75
CA LYS A 107 39.72 -14.44 -2.10
C LYS A 107 39.53 -12.91 -2.19
N PRO A 108 40.44 -12.13 -1.56
CA PRO A 108 40.47 -10.68 -1.67
C PRO A 108 41.02 -10.27 -3.05
N GLY A 109 40.24 -9.47 -3.77
CA GLY A 109 40.62 -8.94 -5.07
C GLY A 109 39.75 -7.74 -5.45
N THR A 110 40.14 -6.59 -4.93
CA THR A 110 39.93 -5.24 -5.49
C THR A 110 38.51 -4.69 -5.58
N THR A 111 38.22 -3.80 -4.64
CA THR A 111 37.28 -2.68 -4.77
C THR A 111 37.48 -1.95 -6.09
N GLU A 112 36.45 -1.88 -6.93
CA GLU A 112 36.15 -0.66 -7.66
C GLU A 112 34.64 -0.42 -7.68
N SER A 113 34.26 0.63 -6.99
CA SER A 113 32.99 1.30 -7.10
C SER A 113 32.85 1.90 -8.50
N ASN A 114 31.85 1.48 -9.23
CA ASN A 114 31.30 2.26 -10.33
C ASN A 114 29.79 2.20 -10.23
N THR A 115 29.28 3.16 -9.46
CA THR A 115 28.02 3.84 -9.71
C THR A 115 27.96 4.21 -11.19
N THR A 116 27.58 3.26 -12.03
CA THR A 116 27.11 3.57 -13.38
C THR A 116 25.68 4.00 -13.22
N SER A 117 25.55 5.28 -12.87
CA SER A 117 24.40 6.10 -13.22
C SER A 117 24.28 6.06 -14.75
N SER A 118 23.68 4.99 -15.29
CA SER A 118 23.19 5.01 -16.66
C SER A 118 22.13 6.11 -16.70
N SER A 119 22.35 7.13 -17.53
CA SER A 119 21.60 8.38 -17.64
C SER A 119 20.11 8.18 -17.93
N MET A 120 19.35 7.69 -16.95
CA MET A 120 17.91 7.66 -17.00
C MET A 120 17.41 8.86 -16.20
N PRO A 121 16.58 9.74 -16.80
CA PRO A 121 16.04 10.87 -16.07
C PRO A 121 15.24 10.38 -14.86
N SER A 122 15.49 11.02 -13.72
CA SER A 122 14.89 10.69 -12.40
C SER A 122 13.35 10.59 -12.45
N SER A 123 12.72 11.25 -13.42
CA SER A 123 11.27 11.19 -13.67
C SER A 123 10.72 9.76 -13.84
N TYR A 124 11.55 8.80 -14.26
CA TYR A 124 11.14 7.43 -14.54
C TYR A 124 11.27 6.47 -13.34
N LEU A 125 11.98 6.84 -12.27
CA LEU A 125 12.18 5.98 -11.09
C LEU A 125 10.97 6.04 -10.14
N LEU A 126 10.47 4.91 -9.68
CA LEU A 126 9.42 4.81 -8.65
C LEU A 126 10.02 4.64 -7.26
N ASP A 127 9.50 5.37 -6.28
CA ASP A 127 9.90 5.22 -4.87
C ASP A 127 9.29 3.95 -4.27
N ILE A 128 10.10 3.19 -3.52
CA ILE A 128 9.68 1.97 -2.84
C ILE A 128 9.50 2.28 -1.37
N GLN A 129 8.26 2.21 -0.91
CA GLN A 129 7.94 2.43 0.51
C GLN A 129 8.19 1.13 1.28
N SER A 130 9.05 1.16 2.29
CA SER A 130 9.21 0.06 3.24
C SER A 130 8.10 0.15 4.28
N SER A 131 7.24 -0.87 4.34
CA SER A 131 6.29 -1.02 5.44
C SER A 131 6.96 -1.70 6.61
N CYS A 132 7.44 -0.92 7.57
CA CYS A 132 7.58 -1.41 8.93
C CYS A 132 6.17 -1.45 9.53
N SER A 133 5.78 -2.58 10.11
CA SER A 133 4.47 -2.79 10.74
C SER A 133 4.11 -1.61 11.64
N ARG A 134 3.23 -0.73 11.15
CA ARG A 134 2.66 0.37 11.90
C ARG A 134 1.48 -0.22 12.68
N PRO A 135 1.52 -0.29 14.02
CA PRO A 135 0.34 -0.70 14.78
C PRO A 135 -0.68 0.42 14.63
N GLU A 136 -1.68 0.21 13.78
CA GLU A 136 -2.81 1.12 13.66
C GLU A 136 -3.77 0.86 14.84
N VAL A 137 -3.55 1.56 15.96
CA VAL A 137 -4.51 1.56 17.07
C VAL A 137 -5.69 2.45 16.69
N ASN A 138 -6.77 1.83 16.24
CA ASN A 138 -8.03 2.48 15.91
C ASN A 138 -8.80 2.87 17.20
N THR A 139 -8.33 3.90 17.91
CA THR A 139 -8.92 4.40 19.17
C THR A 139 -10.30 5.09 19.03
N LYS A 140 -11.05 4.87 17.93
CA LYS A 140 -12.28 5.63 17.65
C LYS A 140 -13.60 5.00 18.12
N LEU A 141 -13.60 3.79 18.71
CA LEU A 141 -14.85 3.11 19.10
C LEU A 141 -15.07 2.89 20.62
N ALA A 142 -14.18 3.37 21.49
CA ALA A 142 -14.26 3.06 22.92
C ALA A 142 -15.13 4.02 23.75
N LEU A 143 -15.60 5.16 23.20
CA LEU A 143 -16.18 6.24 24.01
C LEU A 143 -17.72 6.28 24.07
N GLN A 144 -18.44 5.33 23.45
CA GLN A 144 -19.91 5.39 23.38
C GLN A 144 -20.65 4.67 24.51
N VAL A 145 -19.99 3.79 25.28
CA VAL A 145 -20.68 2.94 26.29
C VAL A 145 -20.88 3.66 27.64
N ALA A 146 -20.05 4.65 27.98
CA ALA A 146 -20.12 5.32 29.28
C ALA A 146 -21.33 6.27 29.44
N GLY A 147 -21.81 6.88 28.35
CA GLY A 147 -22.90 7.86 28.40
C GLY A 147 -24.27 7.25 28.74
N VAL A 148 -24.54 6.02 28.28
CA VAL A 148 -25.85 5.37 28.43
C VAL A 148 -26.15 4.98 29.89
N LEU A 149 -25.13 4.55 30.64
CA LEU A 149 -25.29 4.17 32.05
C LEU A 149 -25.59 5.38 32.95
N ALA A 150 -24.99 6.55 32.68
CA ALA A 150 -25.24 7.76 33.47
C ALA A 150 -26.69 8.26 33.37
N VAL A 151 -27.30 8.17 32.17
CA VAL A 151 -28.69 8.60 31.96
C VAL A 151 -29.67 7.65 32.66
N MET A 152 -29.47 6.34 32.60
CA MET A 152 -30.35 5.37 33.27
C MET A 152 -30.34 5.51 34.80
N VAL A 153 -29.18 5.80 35.41
CA VAL A 153 -29.07 6.01 36.86
C VAL A 153 -29.72 7.34 37.29
N ALA A 154 -29.56 8.41 36.51
CA ALA A 154 -30.17 9.70 36.83
C ALA A 154 -31.71 9.65 36.71
N SER A 155 -32.25 9.01 35.67
CA SER A 155 -33.70 8.85 35.51
C SER A 155 -34.32 7.93 36.57
N GLY A 156 -33.62 6.84 36.94
CA GLY A 156 -34.07 5.95 38.01
C GLY A 156 -34.12 6.63 39.38
N ALA A 157 -33.09 7.41 39.73
CA ALA A 157 -33.04 8.17 40.98
C ALA A 157 -34.11 9.28 41.01
N TYR A 158 -34.34 9.97 39.90
CA TYR A 158 -35.36 11.02 39.80
C TYR A 158 -36.79 10.46 39.98
N ALA A 159 -37.10 9.32 39.36
CA ALA A 159 -38.40 8.66 39.51
C ALA A 159 -38.63 8.15 40.95
N TYR A 160 -37.59 7.62 41.61
CA TYR A 160 -37.69 7.18 43.00
C TYR A 160 -37.96 8.34 43.96
N HIS A 161 -37.33 9.48 43.73
CA HIS A 161 -37.48 10.64 44.61
C HIS A 161 -38.82 11.37 44.44
N HIS A 162 -39.41 11.33 43.24
CA HIS A 162 -40.72 11.94 42.97
C HIS A 162 -41.91 11.01 43.23
N CYS A 163 -41.76 9.69 43.15
CA CYS A 163 -42.84 8.75 43.47
C CYS A 163 -42.92 8.37 44.96
N GLY A 164 -41.95 8.78 45.79
CA GLY A 164 -41.94 8.48 47.24
C GLY A 164 -42.76 9.41 48.14
N HIS A 165 -43.44 10.43 47.58
CA HIS A 165 -44.17 11.44 48.36
C HIS A 165 -45.67 11.48 48.02
N ALA A 166 -46.25 10.32 47.76
CA ALA A 166 -47.69 10.15 47.56
C ALA A 166 -48.19 8.88 48.26
N TRP A 167 -48.07 8.84 49.59
CA TRP A 167 -48.88 8.01 50.51
C TRP A 167 -49.06 8.78 51.81
#